data_AF-A0A0F2JDF1-F1
#
_entry.id   AF-A0A0F2JDF1-F1
#
_cell.length_a   1.000
_cell.length_b   1.000
_cell.length_c   1.000
_cell.angle_alpha   90.00
_cell.angle_beta   90.00
_cell.angle_gamma   90.00
#
_symmetry.space_group_name_H-M   'P 1'
#
loop_
_entity.id
_entity.type
_entity.pdbx_description
1 polymer ?
#
loop_
_entity_poly.entity_id
_entity_poly.type
_entity_poly.pdbx_seq_one_letter_code
_entity_poly.pdbx_strand_id
1 'polypeptide(L)'
;MKREMIDSKIRVILIMIFLIWICLFLTSCSTKDNNLSLTQGGESNQQNEVSIAKKEKKVVGSWDEFNASDLPLISSIPERNIYLYGKKPTGVVLCIEGREHYYDWEYLTTRFILPRMQVSDFDSDGKDELAVILYVGSGTQYSVEELHIIEISGNDYFSDRRYQSNNYISQLNELVKLECNDKTGELMAYVSTNNKQYTVSLKNLQSTLNDTINSNQCIFGNFVHFSVEGQKLTARFGLETRSMKYQRQVVIGAIYADVDYDGEDLILNNLRFNPDVELLNQ
;
A
#
# COMPACT_ATOMS: atom_id res chain seq x y z
N MET A 1 35.05 -28.94 34.93
CA MET A 1 33.68 -29.50 34.91
C MET A 1 32.70 -28.79 33.97
N LYS A 2 32.69 -27.45 33.83
CA LYS A 2 31.76 -26.75 32.89
C LYS A 2 32.13 -26.85 31.39
N ARG A 3 33.38 -27.20 31.04
CA ARG A 3 33.84 -27.27 29.62
C ARG A 3 33.52 -28.59 28.92
N GLU A 4 33.43 -29.71 29.65
CA GLU A 4 33.08 -31.02 29.05
C GLU A 4 31.59 -31.17 28.78
N MET A 5 30.74 -30.45 29.52
CA MET A 5 29.29 -30.55 29.39
C MET A 5 28.73 -29.82 28.15
N ILE A 6 29.51 -28.92 27.55
CA ILE A 6 29.13 -28.16 26.34
C ILE A 6 29.42 -28.98 25.08
N ASP A 7 30.48 -29.79 25.08
CA ASP A 7 30.91 -30.58 23.92
C ASP A 7 30.00 -31.81 23.66
N SER A 8 29.45 -32.41 24.73
CA SER A 8 28.49 -33.51 24.62
C SER A 8 27.15 -33.10 23.99
N LYS A 9 26.68 -31.87 24.25
CA LYS A 9 25.38 -31.38 23.72
C LYS A 9 25.46 -31.03 22.23
N ILE A 10 26.61 -30.53 21.77
CA ILE A 10 26.83 -30.18 20.37
C ILE A 10 26.94 -31.45 19.48
N ARG A 11 27.55 -32.52 19.99
CA ARG A 11 27.63 -33.81 19.26
C ARG A 11 26.28 -34.51 19.07
N VAL A 12 25.34 -34.37 20.00
CA VAL A 12 24.00 -34.98 19.88
C VAL A 12 23.12 -34.22 18.88
N ILE A 13 23.23 -32.89 18.81
CA ILE A 13 22.45 -32.06 17.87
C ILE A 13 22.90 -32.29 16.42
N LEU A 14 24.21 -32.48 16.17
CA LEU A 14 24.73 -32.78 14.84
C LEU A 14 24.33 -34.17 14.30
N ILE A 15 24.14 -35.17 15.18
CA ILE A 15 23.69 -36.52 14.77
C ILE A 15 22.19 -36.54 14.42
N MET A 16 21.37 -35.71 15.08
CA MET A 16 19.93 -35.60 14.76
C MET A 16 19.66 -34.89 13.43
N ILE A 17 20.46 -33.89 13.05
CA ILE A 17 20.28 -33.17 11.77
C ILE A 17 20.63 -34.07 10.58
N PHE A 18 21.56 -35.03 10.75
CA PHE A 18 21.96 -35.95 9.69
C PHE A 18 20.94 -37.10 9.44
N LEU A 19 20.06 -37.40 10.41
CA LEU A 19 19.03 -38.46 10.29
C LEU A 19 17.73 -37.98 9.64
N ILE A 20 17.49 -36.67 9.55
CA ILE A 20 16.26 -36.11 8.95
C ILE A 20 16.35 -36.01 7.41
N TRP A 21 17.56 -36.08 6.84
CA TRP A 21 17.79 -36.02 5.39
C TRP A 21 17.69 -37.37 4.66
N ILE A 22 17.46 -38.48 5.36
CA ILE A 22 17.43 -39.84 4.76
C ILE A 22 16.00 -40.38 4.54
N CYS A 23 14.94 -39.66 4.93
CA CYS A 23 13.56 -40.19 4.91
C CYS A 23 12.60 -39.60 3.86
N LEU A 24 13.06 -38.91 2.81
CA LEU A 24 12.15 -38.37 1.76
C LEU A 24 12.32 -38.96 0.36
N PHE A 25 13.10 -40.04 0.20
CA PHE A 25 13.00 -40.89 -0.99
C PHE A 25 12.45 -42.25 -0.55
N LEU A 26 11.18 -42.52 -0.89
CA LEU A 26 10.61 -43.82 -1.30
C LEU A 26 9.09 -43.87 -1.06
N THR A 27 8.29 -43.64 -2.11
CA THR A 27 7.02 -44.35 -2.41
C THR A 27 6.66 -44.02 -3.87
N SER A 28 7.10 -44.80 -4.86
CA SER A 28 6.50 -46.04 -5.39
C SER A 28 5.25 -45.82 -6.25
N CYS A 29 5.40 -46.14 -7.55
CA CYS A 29 4.32 -46.34 -8.51
C CYS A 29 3.35 -47.44 -8.05
N SER A 30 2.08 -47.32 -8.47
CA SER A 30 1.22 -48.47 -8.73
C SER A 30 0.24 -48.13 -9.85
N THR A 31 0.47 -48.69 -11.02
CA THR A 31 -0.46 -48.76 -12.15
C THR A 31 -1.17 -50.11 -12.09
N LYS A 32 -2.50 -50.14 -12.28
CA LYS A 32 -3.19 -51.28 -12.90
C LYS A 32 -4.58 -50.87 -13.41
N ASP A 33 -4.73 -51.05 -14.71
CA ASP A 33 -5.95 -50.96 -15.51
C ASP A 33 -6.98 -52.05 -15.16
N ASN A 34 -8.27 -51.78 -15.41
CA ASN A 34 -9.12 -52.59 -16.31
C ASN A 34 -10.56 -52.04 -16.43
N ASN A 35 -10.83 -51.41 -17.58
CA ASN A 35 -11.91 -51.60 -18.54
C ASN A 35 -13.40 -51.85 -18.14
N LEU A 36 -14.24 -50.99 -18.77
CA LEU A 36 -15.49 -51.24 -19.52
C LEU A 36 -16.82 -51.44 -18.78
N SER A 37 -17.69 -50.41 -18.88
CA SER A 37 -19.03 -50.55 -19.48
C SER A 37 -19.58 -49.21 -19.98
N LEU A 38 -20.03 -49.23 -21.24
CA LEU A 38 -20.69 -48.15 -21.99
C LEU A 38 -22.06 -47.77 -21.41
N THR A 39 -22.37 -46.48 -21.36
CA THR A 39 -23.65 -45.94 -21.88
C THR A 39 -23.54 -44.44 -22.14
N GLN A 40 -24.24 -44.02 -23.20
CA GLN A 40 -24.24 -42.72 -23.85
C GLN A 40 -24.76 -41.57 -22.97
N GLY A 41 -24.26 -40.37 -23.24
CA GLY A 41 -24.80 -39.12 -22.71
C GLY A 41 -23.74 -38.03 -22.80
N GLY A 42 -23.55 -37.49 -24.01
CA GLY A 42 -22.68 -36.35 -24.22
C GLY A 42 -23.27 -35.13 -23.52
N GLU A 43 -22.48 -34.51 -22.66
CA GLU A 43 -22.44 -33.07 -22.46
C GLU A 43 -21.07 -32.75 -21.88
N SER A 44 -20.18 -32.35 -22.78
CA SER A 44 -18.91 -31.74 -22.45
C SER A 44 -19.19 -30.43 -21.71
N ASN A 45 -19.13 -30.47 -20.38
CA ASN A 45 -18.90 -29.26 -19.59
C ASN A 45 -17.45 -28.84 -19.83
N GLN A 46 -17.22 -28.19 -20.98
CA GLN A 46 -16.09 -27.28 -21.13
C GLN A 46 -16.26 -26.22 -20.06
N GLN A 47 -15.38 -26.27 -19.06
CA GLN A 47 -15.05 -25.12 -18.24
C GLN A 47 -14.72 -23.97 -19.19
N ASN A 48 -15.69 -23.07 -19.37
CA ASN A 48 -15.47 -21.74 -19.91
C ASN A 48 -14.76 -20.91 -18.83
N GLU A 49 -13.49 -21.21 -18.55
CA GLU A 49 -12.56 -20.20 -18.06
C GLU A 49 -12.20 -19.31 -19.25
N VAL A 50 -13.13 -18.42 -19.60
CA VAL A 50 -12.82 -17.31 -20.48
C VAL A 50 -11.98 -16.35 -19.65
N SER A 51 -10.66 -16.31 -19.87
CA SER A 51 -9.73 -15.38 -19.23
C SER A 51 -10.34 -13.97 -19.21
N ILE A 52 -10.55 -13.43 -18.03
CA ILE A 52 -11.26 -12.19 -17.78
C ILE A 52 -10.54 -11.02 -18.46
N ALA A 53 -9.21 -11.08 -18.55
CA ALA A 53 -8.34 -10.06 -19.13
C ALA A 53 -8.45 -9.83 -20.66
N LYS A 54 -9.33 -10.55 -21.36
CA LYS A 54 -9.41 -10.46 -22.84
C LYS A 54 -10.45 -9.46 -23.38
N LYS A 55 -11.29 -8.84 -22.56
CA LYS A 55 -12.45 -8.08 -23.08
C LYS A 55 -12.30 -6.56 -23.15
N GLU A 56 -11.67 -5.91 -22.17
CA GLU A 56 -11.55 -4.45 -22.15
C GLU A 56 -10.09 -4.02 -22.21
N LYS A 57 -9.75 -3.23 -23.23
CA LYS A 57 -8.40 -2.69 -23.46
C LYS A 57 -8.30 -1.19 -23.22
N LYS A 58 -9.42 -0.55 -22.89
CA LYS A 58 -9.50 0.90 -22.66
C LYS A 58 -9.78 1.13 -21.18
N VAL A 59 -8.94 1.90 -20.52
CA VAL A 59 -9.21 2.36 -19.16
C VAL A 59 -10.45 3.25 -19.20
N VAL A 60 -11.40 3.01 -18.31
CA VAL A 60 -12.63 3.80 -18.23
C VAL A 60 -12.32 5.27 -17.94
N GLY A 61 -13.03 6.19 -18.59
CA GLY A 61 -12.83 7.63 -18.42
C GLY A 61 -13.94 8.34 -17.65
N SER A 62 -15.04 7.66 -17.35
CA SER A 62 -16.21 8.26 -16.71
C SER A 62 -17.03 7.26 -15.90
N TRP A 63 -17.91 7.77 -15.05
CA TRP A 63 -18.89 6.96 -14.32
C TRP A 63 -19.79 6.14 -15.24
N ASP A 64 -20.17 6.66 -16.41
CA ASP A 64 -21.03 5.93 -17.35
C ASP A 64 -20.29 4.72 -17.93
N GLU A 65 -19.04 4.89 -18.34
CA GLU A 65 -18.19 3.79 -18.83
C GLU A 65 -17.94 2.77 -17.71
N PHE A 66 -17.62 3.24 -16.49
CA PHE A 66 -17.43 2.39 -15.33
C PHE A 66 -18.70 1.60 -14.99
N ASN A 67 -19.88 2.24 -15.03
CA ASN A 67 -21.15 1.61 -14.69
C ASN A 67 -21.64 0.60 -15.74
N ALA A 68 -21.26 0.77 -17.00
CA ALA A 68 -21.64 -0.11 -18.11
C ALA A 68 -20.98 -1.49 -18.07
N SER A 69 -19.89 -1.67 -17.32
CA SER A 69 -19.17 -2.94 -17.20
C SER A 69 -19.23 -3.50 -15.79
N ASP A 70 -19.40 -4.82 -15.63
CA ASP A 70 -19.28 -5.48 -14.33
C ASP A 70 -17.83 -5.56 -13.85
N LEU A 71 -16.89 -5.43 -14.79
CA LEU A 71 -15.47 -5.53 -14.52
C LEU A 71 -14.65 -4.54 -15.38
N PRO A 72 -14.82 -3.22 -15.15
CA PRO A 72 -14.16 -2.18 -15.92
C PRO A 72 -12.65 -2.21 -15.76
N LEU A 73 -11.91 -1.96 -16.84
CA LEU A 73 -10.47 -1.71 -16.76
C LEU A 73 -10.23 -0.35 -16.11
N ILE A 74 -9.55 -0.31 -14.95
CA ILE A 74 -9.35 0.89 -14.15
C ILE A 74 -7.91 1.40 -14.16
N SER A 75 -6.93 0.57 -14.55
CA SER A 75 -5.55 0.98 -14.79
C SER A 75 -4.82 -0.06 -15.63
N SER A 76 -3.76 0.30 -16.35
CA SER A 76 -2.97 -0.65 -17.13
C SER A 76 -1.55 -0.17 -17.43
N ILE A 77 -0.66 -1.14 -17.65
CA ILE A 77 0.68 -0.96 -18.24
C ILE A 77 0.78 -1.94 -19.41
N PRO A 78 0.18 -1.63 -20.58
CA PRO A 78 0.03 -2.57 -21.69
C PRO A 78 1.36 -3.12 -22.22
N GLU A 79 2.43 -2.34 -22.22
CA GLU A 79 3.77 -2.72 -22.63
C GLU A 79 4.41 -3.80 -21.73
N ARG A 80 3.87 -3.99 -20.52
CA ARG A 80 4.26 -5.06 -19.58
C ARG A 80 3.19 -6.15 -19.46
N ASN A 81 2.11 -6.10 -20.25
CA ASN A 81 0.93 -6.98 -20.13
C ASN A 81 0.30 -6.98 -18.72
N ILE A 82 0.23 -5.82 -18.08
CA ILE A 82 -0.37 -5.62 -16.76
C ILE A 82 -1.68 -4.85 -16.88
N TYR A 83 -2.73 -5.37 -16.28
CA TYR A 83 -4.07 -4.80 -16.31
C TYR A 83 -4.72 -4.91 -14.93
N LEU A 84 -5.31 -3.83 -14.45
CA LEU A 84 -6.05 -3.79 -13.20
C LEU A 84 -7.52 -3.52 -13.50
N TYR A 85 -8.38 -4.44 -13.10
CA TYR A 85 -9.82 -4.33 -13.29
C TYR A 85 -10.52 -4.12 -11.95
N GLY A 86 -11.53 -3.24 -11.93
CA GLY A 86 -12.34 -3.00 -10.73
C GLY A 86 -13.49 -4.00 -10.65
N LYS A 87 -13.70 -4.62 -9.49
CA LYS A 87 -14.86 -5.45 -9.21
C LYS A 87 -15.85 -4.68 -8.33
N LYS A 88 -17.12 -4.63 -8.74
CA LYS A 88 -18.17 -3.99 -7.94
C LYS A 88 -18.75 -4.97 -6.89
N PRO A 89 -19.11 -4.50 -5.69
CA PRO A 89 -18.98 -3.11 -5.19
C PRO A 89 -17.56 -2.74 -4.71
N THR A 90 -16.72 -3.73 -4.39
CA THR A 90 -15.33 -3.56 -3.93
C THR A 90 -14.43 -4.68 -4.48
N GLY A 91 -13.13 -4.46 -4.42
CA GLY A 91 -12.10 -5.39 -4.86
C GLY A 91 -11.62 -5.16 -6.29
N VAL A 92 -10.48 -5.77 -6.61
CA VAL A 92 -9.84 -5.65 -7.92
C VAL A 92 -9.37 -7.01 -8.42
N VAL A 93 -9.25 -7.14 -9.73
CA VAL A 93 -8.57 -8.26 -10.38
C VAL A 93 -7.34 -7.73 -11.08
N LEU A 94 -6.16 -8.12 -10.59
CA LEU A 94 -4.88 -7.83 -11.21
C LEU A 94 -4.54 -8.96 -12.19
N CYS A 95 -4.34 -8.60 -13.46
CA CYS A 95 -3.85 -9.52 -14.48
C CYS A 95 -2.43 -9.14 -14.89
N ILE A 96 -1.51 -10.10 -14.82
CA ILE A 96 -0.11 -9.96 -15.25
C ILE A 96 0.22 -11.14 -16.15
N GLU A 97 0.56 -10.86 -17.41
CA GLU A 97 0.90 -11.87 -18.41
C GLU A 97 -0.18 -12.96 -18.56
N GLY A 98 -1.45 -12.60 -18.37
CA GLY A 98 -2.59 -13.52 -18.47
C GLY A 98 -2.89 -14.33 -17.20
N ARG A 99 -2.08 -14.19 -16.14
CA ARG A 99 -2.39 -14.72 -14.81
C ARG A 99 -3.20 -13.71 -14.02
N GLU A 100 -4.22 -14.16 -13.31
CA GLU A 100 -5.17 -13.29 -12.61
C GLU A 100 -5.10 -13.52 -11.09
N HIS A 101 -5.18 -12.45 -10.31
CA HIS A 101 -5.30 -12.49 -8.85
C HIS A 101 -6.34 -11.49 -8.37
N TYR A 102 -7.16 -11.92 -7.39
CA TYR A 102 -8.16 -11.05 -6.78
C TYR A 102 -7.63 -10.46 -5.48
N TYR A 103 -7.82 -9.15 -5.30
CA TYR A 103 -7.57 -8.47 -4.03
C TYR A 103 -8.83 -7.77 -3.55
N ASP A 104 -9.09 -7.82 -2.24
CA ASP A 104 -10.21 -7.11 -1.61
C ASP A 104 -9.82 -5.66 -1.26
N TRP A 105 -9.39 -4.90 -2.27
CA TRP A 105 -9.00 -3.51 -2.11
C TRP A 105 -10.15 -2.54 -2.39
N GLU A 106 -10.17 -1.43 -1.65
CA GLU A 106 -10.89 -0.23 -2.07
C GLU A 106 -10.08 0.47 -3.15
N TYR A 107 -10.71 0.85 -4.27
CA TYR A 107 -9.97 1.34 -5.43
C TYR A 107 -10.55 2.59 -6.08
N LEU A 108 -11.71 3.06 -5.61
CA LEU A 108 -12.42 4.18 -6.22
C LEU A 108 -13.32 4.87 -5.20
N THR A 109 -13.30 6.21 -5.22
CA THR A 109 -14.23 7.05 -4.46
C THR A 109 -15.18 7.78 -5.40
N THR A 110 -16.15 8.51 -4.84
CA THR A 110 -17.10 9.33 -5.61
C THR A 110 -16.43 10.41 -6.47
N ARG A 111 -15.18 10.77 -6.16
CA ARG A 111 -14.37 11.72 -6.97
C ARG A 111 -13.84 11.12 -8.27
N PHE A 112 -14.01 9.81 -8.48
CA PHE A 112 -13.61 9.10 -9.71
C PHE A 112 -12.10 9.26 -10.04
N ILE A 113 -11.25 9.15 -9.03
CA ILE A 113 -9.79 9.12 -9.22
C ILE A 113 -9.38 7.65 -9.34
N LEU A 114 -8.86 7.27 -10.50
CA LEU A 114 -8.47 5.90 -10.80
C LEU A 114 -7.08 5.55 -10.23
N PRO A 115 -6.80 4.26 -10.01
CA PRO A 115 -5.49 3.79 -9.56
C PRO A 115 -4.34 4.18 -10.48
N ARG A 116 -3.19 4.53 -9.87
CA ARG A 116 -1.92 4.72 -10.58
C ARG A 116 -1.05 3.49 -10.40
N MET A 117 -0.34 3.08 -11.45
CA MET A 117 0.54 1.91 -11.41
C MET A 117 1.90 2.23 -12.02
N GLN A 118 2.97 1.65 -11.46
CA GLN A 118 4.31 1.71 -12.02
C GLN A 118 5.11 0.46 -11.68
N VAL A 119 5.94 0.00 -12.62
CA VAL A 119 6.84 -1.15 -12.42
C VAL A 119 8.27 -0.66 -12.25
N SER A 120 8.96 -1.15 -11.23
CA SER A 120 10.37 -0.91 -10.96
C SER A 120 10.89 -1.87 -9.90
N ASP A 121 12.20 -2.06 -9.83
CA ASP A 121 12.94 -2.69 -8.72
C ASP A 121 12.95 -1.76 -7.50
N PHE A 122 11.98 -1.89 -6.59
CA PHE A 122 11.80 -0.99 -5.45
C PHE A 122 12.63 -1.40 -4.23
N ASP A 123 12.92 -2.69 -4.06
CA ASP A 123 13.76 -3.20 -2.96
C ASP A 123 15.25 -3.36 -3.33
N SER A 124 15.60 -3.09 -4.60
CA SER A 124 16.96 -3.22 -5.14
C SER A 124 17.49 -4.66 -5.16
N ASP A 125 16.62 -5.66 -5.25
CA ASP A 125 17.00 -7.09 -5.35
C ASP A 125 17.33 -7.54 -6.80
N GLY A 126 17.07 -6.66 -7.78
CA GLY A 126 17.29 -6.90 -9.20
C GLY A 126 16.09 -7.51 -9.93
N LYS A 127 14.96 -7.71 -9.25
CA LYS A 127 13.66 -8.02 -9.83
C LYS A 127 12.78 -6.78 -9.80
N ASP A 128 11.76 -6.77 -10.66
CA ASP A 128 10.81 -5.68 -10.69
C ASP A 128 9.60 -6.04 -9.81
N GLU A 129 9.05 -5.05 -9.12
CA GLU A 129 7.75 -5.11 -8.45
C GLU A 129 6.78 -4.11 -9.11
N LEU A 130 5.50 -4.25 -8.78
CA LEU A 130 4.44 -3.33 -9.21
C LEU A 130 3.97 -2.49 -8.03
N ALA A 131 4.20 -1.18 -8.10
CA ALA A 131 3.55 -0.22 -7.21
C ALA A 131 2.14 0.07 -7.72
N VAL A 132 1.14 -0.02 -6.85
CA VAL A 132 -0.26 0.36 -7.09
C VAL A 132 -0.66 1.39 -6.04
N ILE A 133 -1.06 2.59 -6.49
CA ILE A 133 -1.57 3.65 -5.62
C ILE A 133 -3.08 3.78 -5.82
N LEU A 134 -3.82 3.62 -4.73
CA LEU A 134 -5.28 3.63 -4.70
C LEU A 134 -5.77 4.87 -3.96
N TYR A 135 -6.71 5.62 -4.55
CA TYR A 135 -7.37 6.72 -3.86
C TYR A 135 -8.58 6.19 -3.08
N VAL A 136 -8.36 5.83 -1.81
CA VAL A 136 -9.34 5.12 -0.97
C VAL A 136 -10.21 6.05 -0.13
N GLY A 137 -9.74 7.27 0.15
CA GLY A 137 -10.43 8.19 1.04
C GLY A 137 -10.71 9.54 0.38
N SER A 138 -11.98 9.97 0.38
CA SER A 138 -12.34 11.29 -0.17
C SER A 138 -13.40 12.02 0.66
N GLY A 139 -13.26 13.34 0.77
CA GLY A 139 -14.19 14.24 1.44
C GLY A 139 -13.67 15.67 1.43
N THR A 140 -14.46 16.63 1.91
CA THR A 140 -14.09 18.05 1.97
C THR A 140 -12.81 18.32 2.76
N GLN A 141 -12.40 17.39 3.63
CA GLN A 141 -11.22 17.48 4.50
C GLN A 141 -10.50 16.13 4.63
N TYR A 142 -10.65 15.28 3.60
CA TYR A 142 -10.16 13.92 3.62
C TYR A 142 -9.75 13.54 2.19
N SER A 143 -8.51 13.14 2.00
CA SER A 143 -7.92 12.80 0.72
C SER A 143 -6.78 11.83 0.99
N VAL A 144 -7.10 10.54 0.99
CA VAL A 144 -6.20 9.49 1.44
C VAL A 144 -5.94 8.51 0.31
N GLU A 145 -4.66 8.26 0.07
CA GLU A 145 -4.19 7.19 -0.77
C GLU A 145 -3.63 6.03 0.07
N GLU A 146 -3.63 4.85 -0.52
CA GLU A 146 -2.86 3.69 -0.06
C GLU A 146 -1.85 3.30 -1.14
N LEU A 147 -0.70 2.77 -0.70
CA LEU A 147 0.34 2.23 -1.56
C LEU A 147 0.42 0.72 -1.35
N HIS A 148 0.42 -0.02 -2.45
CA HIS A 148 0.66 -1.46 -2.46
C HIS A 148 1.88 -1.75 -3.33
N ILE A 149 2.81 -2.55 -2.82
CA ILE A 149 3.90 -3.12 -3.62
C ILE A 149 3.59 -4.60 -3.84
N ILE A 150 3.46 -4.98 -5.11
CA ILE A 150 3.09 -6.33 -5.53
C ILE A 150 4.29 -7.01 -6.17
N GLU A 151 4.64 -8.18 -5.66
CA GLU A 151 5.64 -9.04 -6.27
C GLU A 151 5.14 -9.57 -7.62
N ILE A 152 5.87 -9.30 -8.69
CA ILE A 152 5.51 -9.72 -10.05
C ILE A 152 6.52 -10.71 -10.64
N SER A 153 7.35 -11.32 -9.79
CA SER A 153 8.27 -12.40 -10.16
C SER A 153 8.56 -13.30 -8.95
N GLY A 154 9.39 -14.33 -9.13
CA GLY A 154 9.83 -15.18 -8.02
C GLY A 154 8.75 -16.07 -7.40
N ASN A 155 9.02 -16.55 -6.20
CA ASN A 155 8.14 -17.46 -5.45
C ASN A 155 6.97 -16.71 -4.79
N ASP A 156 7.14 -15.43 -4.53
CA ASP A 156 6.17 -14.58 -3.83
C ASP A 156 5.24 -13.84 -4.81
N TYR A 157 5.16 -14.29 -6.06
CA TYR A 157 4.32 -13.73 -7.11
C TYR A 157 2.89 -13.48 -6.62
N PHE A 158 2.39 -12.25 -6.80
CA PHE A 158 1.14 -11.71 -6.26
C PHE A 158 1.09 -11.52 -4.73
N SER A 159 2.21 -11.55 -4.02
CA SER A 159 2.21 -11.10 -2.63
C SER A 159 2.06 -9.58 -2.56
N ASP A 160 1.27 -9.10 -1.60
CA ASP A 160 0.91 -7.71 -1.42
C ASP A 160 1.56 -7.16 -0.14
N ARG A 161 2.44 -6.18 -0.29
CA ARG A 161 2.95 -5.34 0.81
C ARG A 161 2.17 -4.03 0.81
N ARG A 162 1.15 -4.00 1.66
CA ARG A 162 0.22 -2.86 1.81
C ARG A 162 0.72 -1.83 2.81
N TYR A 163 0.73 -0.58 2.40
CA TYR A 163 1.05 0.58 3.22
C TYR A 163 -0.16 1.50 3.37
N GLN A 164 -0.85 1.31 4.48
CA GLN A 164 -2.12 1.98 4.81
C GLN A 164 -2.01 2.74 6.14
N SER A 165 -3.13 3.31 6.58
CA SER A 165 -3.19 4.28 7.69
C SER A 165 -2.52 3.84 8.98
N ASN A 166 -2.72 2.59 9.39
CA ASN A 166 -2.09 2.06 10.60
C ASN A 166 -0.56 1.98 10.49
N ASN A 167 -0.01 1.71 9.30
CA ASN A 167 1.44 1.63 9.08
C ASN A 167 2.09 3.02 9.19
N TYR A 168 1.68 3.96 8.34
CA TYR A 168 2.35 5.26 8.26
C TYR A 168 2.04 6.16 9.46
N ILE A 169 0.85 6.08 10.08
CA ILE A 169 0.56 6.87 11.28
C ILE A 169 1.40 6.41 12.47
N SER A 170 1.64 5.09 12.61
CA SER A 170 2.52 4.59 13.66
C SER A 170 3.93 5.16 13.49
N GLN A 171 4.49 5.08 12.28
CA GLN A 171 5.81 5.62 12.00
C GLN A 171 5.90 7.13 12.16
N LEU A 172 4.89 7.89 11.70
CA LEU A 172 4.86 9.34 11.88
C LEU A 172 4.85 9.73 13.35
N ASN A 173 4.09 9.04 14.19
CA ASN A 173 4.04 9.33 15.63
C ASN A 173 5.37 9.03 16.34
N GLU A 174 6.16 8.09 15.82
CA GLU A 174 7.49 7.77 16.34
C GLU A 174 8.57 8.75 15.83
N LEU A 175 8.51 9.10 14.54
CA LEU A 175 9.54 9.87 13.83
C LEU A 175 9.32 11.38 13.90
N VAL A 176 8.11 11.84 14.20
CA VAL A 176 7.76 13.26 14.25
C VAL A 176 7.26 13.62 15.64
N LYS A 177 8.01 14.50 16.33
CA LYS A 177 7.53 15.11 17.57
C LYS A 177 6.70 16.34 17.20
N LEU A 178 5.43 16.29 17.56
CA LEU A 178 4.46 17.32 17.26
C LEU A 178 3.85 17.86 18.56
N GLU A 179 3.99 19.15 18.79
CA GLU A 179 3.36 19.85 19.90
C GLU A 179 2.73 21.15 19.40
N CYS A 180 1.50 21.41 19.79
CA CYS A 180 0.82 22.67 19.52
C CYS A 180 0.46 23.31 20.87
N ASN A 181 0.95 24.52 21.13
CA ASN A 181 0.73 25.18 22.42
C ASN A 181 0.79 26.71 22.31
N ASP A 182 0.28 27.37 23.35
CA ASP A 182 0.25 28.83 23.51
C ASP A 182 1.16 29.28 24.67
N LYS A 183 2.37 28.69 24.79
CA LYS A 183 3.27 28.98 25.92
C LYS A 183 3.82 30.42 25.91
N THR A 184 3.78 31.10 24.76
CA THR A 184 4.36 32.43 24.56
C THR A 184 3.31 33.52 24.37
N GLY A 185 2.02 33.23 24.56
CA GLY A 185 0.91 34.14 24.23
C GLY A 185 0.61 34.23 22.72
N GLU A 186 1.23 33.34 21.94
CA GLU A 186 0.93 33.08 20.54
C GLU A 186 0.83 31.57 20.34
N LEU A 187 -0.19 31.13 19.61
CA LEU A 187 -0.35 29.72 19.27
C LEU A 187 0.68 29.29 18.24
N MET A 188 1.54 28.35 18.63
CA MET A 188 2.61 27.81 17.79
C MET A 188 2.43 26.31 17.58
N ALA A 189 2.82 25.83 16.39
CA ALA A 189 3.09 24.41 16.14
C ALA A 189 4.59 24.17 16.11
N TYR A 190 5.06 23.25 16.96
CA TYR A 190 6.43 22.77 17.05
C TYR A 190 6.49 21.40 16.39
N VAL A 191 7.23 21.31 15.29
CA VAL A 191 7.39 20.09 14.53
C VAL A 191 8.86 19.73 14.54
N SER A 192 9.22 18.58 15.08
CA SER A 192 10.60 18.08 15.03
C SER A 192 10.63 16.78 14.25
N THR A 193 11.43 16.76 13.20
CA THR A 193 11.86 15.53 12.54
C THR A 193 13.29 15.21 13.01
N ASN A 194 13.79 14.01 12.72
CA ASN A 194 15.11 13.56 13.18
C ASN A 194 16.27 14.54 12.90
N ASN A 195 16.13 15.38 11.86
CA ASN A 195 17.21 16.24 11.39
C ASN A 195 16.98 17.73 11.67
N LYS A 196 15.79 18.14 12.11
CA LYS A 196 15.45 19.57 12.25
C LYS A 196 14.20 19.82 13.09
N GLN A 197 14.23 20.93 13.82
CA GLN A 197 13.07 21.50 14.49
C GLN A 197 12.54 22.70 13.72
N TYR A 198 11.21 22.78 13.64
CA TYR A 198 10.46 23.83 12.99
C TYR A 198 9.47 24.41 13.98
N THR A 199 9.26 25.71 13.87
CA THR A 199 8.28 26.45 14.67
C THR A 199 7.42 27.26 13.70
N VAL A 200 6.11 27.03 13.73
CA VAL A 200 5.14 27.70 12.87
C VAL A 200 4.20 28.52 13.72
N SER A 201 4.12 29.82 13.46
CA SER A 201 3.07 30.66 14.03
C SER A 201 1.75 30.34 13.34
N LEU A 202 0.72 30.05 14.14
CA LEU A 202 -0.65 29.85 13.65
C LEU A 202 -1.48 31.16 13.67
N LYS A 203 -0.86 32.30 13.99
CA LYS A 203 -1.54 33.59 14.10
C LYS A 203 -2.13 34.07 12.78
N ASN A 204 -1.40 33.91 11.68
CA ASN A 204 -1.91 34.24 10.35
C ASN A 204 -3.13 33.38 10.01
N LEU A 205 -3.08 32.10 10.36
CA LEU A 205 -4.20 31.18 10.15
C LEU A 205 -5.43 31.56 10.98
N GLN A 206 -5.26 31.87 12.27
CA GLN A 206 -6.32 32.36 13.15
C GLN A 206 -6.94 33.66 12.62
N SER A 207 -6.11 34.58 12.12
CA SER A 207 -6.55 35.86 11.56
C SER A 207 -7.35 35.67 10.27
N THR A 208 -6.84 34.86 9.34
CA THR A 208 -7.53 34.54 8.07
C THR A 208 -8.86 33.84 8.29
N LEU A 209 -8.93 32.92 9.26
CA LEU A 209 -10.17 32.21 9.59
C LEU A 209 -11.10 33.03 10.49
N ASN A 210 -10.62 34.10 11.13
CA ASN A 210 -11.31 34.79 12.22
C ASN A 210 -11.86 33.77 13.25
N ASP A 211 -10.94 32.94 13.77
CA ASP A 211 -11.24 31.75 14.54
C ASP A 211 -10.18 31.43 15.62
N THR A 212 -10.57 30.64 16.62
CA THR A 212 -9.66 30.01 17.58
C THR A 212 -9.32 28.60 17.14
N ILE A 213 -8.05 28.24 17.19
CA ILE A 213 -7.57 26.91 16.82
C ILE A 213 -7.34 26.08 18.09
N ASN A 214 -7.70 24.79 18.03
CA ASN A 214 -7.44 23.86 19.12
C ASN A 214 -5.97 23.46 19.15
N SER A 215 -5.22 24.00 20.11
CA SER A 215 -3.81 23.67 20.31
C SER A 215 -3.57 22.21 20.68
N ASN A 216 -4.56 21.48 21.21
CA ASN A 216 -4.35 20.12 21.70
C ASN A 216 -4.66 19.05 20.64
N GLN A 217 -4.97 19.46 19.40
CA GLN A 217 -5.38 18.56 18.32
C GLN A 217 -4.58 18.86 17.06
N CYS A 218 -3.31 18.48 17.06
CA CYS A 218 -2.51 18.42 15.85
C CYS A 218 -2.34 16.95 15.45
N ILE A 219 -2.71 16.62 14.21
CA ILE A 219 -2.83 15.23 13.73
C ILE A 219 -2.27 15.07 12.31
N PHE A 220 -2.06 13.81 11.93
CA PHE A 220 -1.79 13.35 10.57
C PHE A 220 -2.91 12.42 10.11
N GLY A 221 -2.99 12.19 8.79
CA GLY A 221 -3.71 11.05 8.22
C GLY A 221 -4.96 11.38 7.43
N ASN A 222 -5.48 12.61 7.45
CA ASN A 222 -6.61 12.94 6.57
C ASN A 222 -6.15 13.35 5.18
N PHE A 223 -4.90 13.77 5.02
CA PHE A 223 -4.31 14.06 3.71
C PHE A 223 -3.06 13.22 3.52
N VAL A 224 -3.14 12.23 2.64
CA VAL A 224 -2.05 11.30 2.36
C VAL A 224 -1.95 11.13 0.85
N HIS A 225 -0.75 11.33 0.34
CA HIS A 225 -0.46 11.17 -1.08
C HIS A 225 0.87 10.44 -1.26
N PHE A 226 0.87 9.46 -2.16
CA PHE A 226 2.04 8.70 -2.56
C PHE A 226 2.40 9.05 -3.99
N SER A 227 3.70 9.06 -4.29
CA SER A 227 4.21 9.24 -5.64
C SER A 227 5.33 8.26 -5.91
N VAL A 228 5.43 7.83 -7.18
CA VAL A 228 6.46 6.93 -7.68
C VAL A 228 7.12 7.57 -8.89
N GLU A 229 8.45 7.61 -8.89
CA GLU A 229 9.26 8.08 -10.03
C GLU A 229 10.50 7.18 -10.17
N GLY A 230 10.53 6.33 -11.20
CA GLY A 230 11.48 5.22 -11.29
C GLY A 230 11.39 4.29 -10.06
N GLN A 231 12.53 4.10 -9.39
CA GLN A 231 12.63 3.31 -8.15
C GLN A 231 12.25 4.11 -6.90
N LYS A 232 12.00 5.42 -7.02
CA LYS A 232 11.80 6.28 -5.86
C LYS A 232 10.32 6.34 -5.47
N LEU A 233 10.02 5.89 -4.24
CA LEU A 233 8.74 6.08 -3.60
C LEU A 233 8.81 7.28 -2.65
N THR A 234 7.77 8.12 -2.66
CA THR A 234 7.65 9.26 -1.75
C THR A 234 6.25 9.37 -1.20
N ALA A 235 6.15 9.96 -0.01
CA ALA A 235 4.89 10.23 0.65
C ALA A 235 4.79 11.70 1.10
N ARG A 236 3.57 12.22 1.07
CA ARG A 236 3.20 13.53 1.62
C ARG A 236 2.04 13.35 2.58
N PHE A 237 2.22 13.83 3.82
CA PHE A 237 1.23 13.78 4.88
C PHE A 237 0.86 15.20 5.31
N GLY A 238 -0.41 15.56 5.22
CA GLY A 238 -0.90 16.83 5.75
C GLY A 238 -0.77 16.85 7.27
N LEU A 239 -0.21 17.93 7.81
CA LEU A 239 -0.25 18.24 9.23
C LEU A 239 -1.45 19.15 9.47
N GLU A 240 -2.36 18.71 10.32
CA GLU A 240 -3.64 19.39 10.51
C GLU A 240 -3.87 19.78 11.96
N THR A 241 -4.63 20.84 12.14
CA THR A 241 -5.21 21.25 13.42
C THR A 241 -6.72 21.42 13.29
N ARG A 242 -7.42 21.78 14.38
CA ARG A 242 -8.88 21.95 14.37
C ARG A 242 -9.31 23.38 14.61
N SER A 243 -10.16 23.87 13.71
CA SER A 243 -10.92 25.09 13.90
C SER A 243 -12.02 24.90 14.94
N MET A 244 -12.10 25.78 15.95
CA MET A 244 -13.11 25.67 17.01
C MET A 244 -14.46 26.28 16.60
N LYS A 245 -14.49 27.34 15.80
CA LYS A 245 -15.74 27.93 15.30
C LYS A 245 -16.38 27.09 14.21
N TYR A 246 -15.58 26.61 13.26
CA TYR A 246 -16.09 25.83 12.13
C TYR A 246 -16.07 24.32 12.38
N GLN A 247 -15.50 23.88 13.50
CA GLN A 247 -15.45 22.47 13.93
C GLN A 247 -14.79 21.52 12.90
N ARG A 248 -13.86 22.07 12.10
CA ARG A 248 -13.32 21.45 10.88
C ARG A 248 -11.80 21.36 10.94
N GLN A 249 -11.19 20.40 10.25
CA GLN A 249 -9.73 20.33 10.14
C GLN A 249 -9.19 21.48 9.29
N VAL A 250 -7.99 21.93 9.61
CA VAL A 250 -7.28 22.98 8.90
C VAL A 250 -5.84 22.55 8.77
N VAL A 251 -5.35 22.49 7.55
CA VAL A 251 -3.97 22.10 7.31
C VAL A 251 -3.03 23.26 7.63
N ILE A 252 -1.92 22.96 8.30
CA ILE A 252 -0.91 23.93 8.77
C ILE A 252 0.48 23.66 8.20
N GLY A 253 0.60 22.66 7.32
CA GLY A 253 1.81 22.27 6.61
C GLY A 253 1.75 20.81 6.18
N ALA A 254 2.87 20.28 5.71
CA ALA A 254 2.99 18.87 5.33
C ALA A 254 4.35 18.28 5.72
N ILE A 255 4.35 17.00 6.07
CA ILE A 255 5.54 16.16 6.12
C ILE A 255 5.71 15.50 4.77
N TYR A 256 6.89 15.66 4.19
CA TYR A 256 7.31 14.89 3.03
C TYR A 256 8.34 13.86 3.50
N ALA A 257 8.25 12.65 2.97
CA ALA A 257 9.14 11.56 3.28
C ALA A 257 9.49 10.79 1.99
N ASP A 258 10.66 10.16 2.01
CA ASP A 258 10.92 9.04 1.13
C ASP A 258 10.29 7.79 1.78
N VAL A 259 9.84 6.83 0.98
CA VAL A 259 9.33 5.53 1.46
C VAL A 259 10.29 4.48 0.95
N ASP A 260 11.04 3.85 1.85
CA ASP A 260 11.96 2.78 1.49
C ASP A 260 11.23 1.44 1.61
N TYR A 261 11.49 0.53 0.68
CA TYR A 261 10.97 -0.83 0.66
C TYR A 261 12.16 -1.79 0.71
N ASP A 262 12.11 -2.82 1.57
CA ASP A 262 13.21 -3.80 1.73
C ASP A 262 12.80 -5.24 1.36
N GLY A 263 11.69 -5.39 0.64
CA GLY A 263 11.08 -6.69 0.32
C GLY A 263 10.02 -7.13 1.32
N GLU A 264 9.96 -6.51 2.51
CA GLU A 264 8.99 -6.87 3.54
C GLU A 264 8.27 -5.65 4.13
N ASP A 265 9.02 -4.64 4.52
CA ASP A 265 8.50 -3.46 5.22
C ASP A 265 8.63 -2.19 4.36
N LEU A 266 7.66 -1.30 4.53
CA LEU A 266 7.67 0.04 3.95
C LEU A 266 7.95 1.05 5.07
N ILE A 267 9.05 1.79 4.97
CA ILE A 267 9.60 2.61 6.06
C ILE A 267 9.76 4.07 5.61
N LEU A 268 9.31 5.02 6.43
CA LEU A 268 9.51 6.45 6.19
C LEU A 268 10.93 6.88 6.54
N ASN A 269 11.59 7.52 5.57
CA ASN A 269 12.90 8.12 5.74
C ASN A 269 12.96 9.56 5.21
N ASN A 270 14.03 10.27 5.56
CA ASN A 270 14.30 11.63 5.09
C ASN A 270 13.14 12.64 5.30
N LEU A 271 12.49 12.57 6.47
CA LEU A 271 11.33 13.39 6.79
C LEU A 271 11.68 14.89 6.84
N ARG A 272 10.94 15.67 6.05
CA ARG A 272 11.06 17.13 5.96
C ARG A 272 9.69 17.77 6.13
N PHE A 273 9.62 18.76 7.01
CA PHE A 273 8.40 19.55 7.20
C PHE A 273 8.43 20.80 6.31
N ASN A 274 7.31 21.08 5.65
CA ASN A 274 7.06 22.32 4.94
C ASN A 274 5.82 23.03 5.55
N PRO A 275 5.96 24.25 6.10
CA PRO A 275 4.84 25.01 6.64
C PRO A 275 3.98 25.68 5.55
N ASP A 276 4.41 25.68 4.30
CA ASP A 276 3.66 26.30 3.21
C ASP A 276 2.40 25.49 2.87
N VAL A 277 1.25 26.12 3.09
CA VAL A 277 -0.08 25.54 2.92
C VAL A 277 -0.64 25.70 1.50
N GLU A 278 0.01 26.48 0.62
CA GLU A 278 -0.46 26.66 -0.76
C GLU A 278 -0.33 25.38 -1.61
N LEU A 279 0.53 24.44 -1.20
CA LEU A 279 0.83 23.21 -1.94
C LEU A 279 -0.16 22.06 -1.72
N LEU A 280 -1.21 22.23 -0.89
CA LEU A 280 -2.08 21.14 -0.46
C LEU A 280 -3.33 20.93 -1.33
N ASN A 281 -3.57 21.84 -2.28
CA ASN A 281 -4.70 21.79 -3.22
C ASN A 281 -4.34 21.16 -4.59
N GLN A 282 -3.13 20.61 -4.71
CA GLN A 282 -2.67 19.80 -5.85
C GLN A 282 -2.45 18.37 -5.38
#